data_AF-A0A6U5LWZ5-F1
#
_entry.id   AF-A0A6U5LWZ5-F1
#
_cell.length_a   1.000
_cell.length_b   1.000
_cell.length_c   1.000
_cell.angle_alpha   90.00
_cell.angle_beta   90.00
_cell.angle_gamma   90.00
#
_symmetry.space_group_name_H-M   'P 1'
#
loop_
_entity.id
_entity.type
_entity.pdbx_description
1 polymer ?
#
loop_
_entity_poly.entity_id
_entity_poly.type
_entity_poly.pdbx_seq_one_letter_code
_entity_poly.pdbx_strand_id
1 'polypeptide(L)'
;MNLREKSIVSIVLFWADLVNGCSLPIPCGTELKSMELTNITGIVHVTSSVYEECDFDSNKFDYRLLYETKTEFDFNSGVERKDFEAFIASPTTEEVGLYKQETVNQEGYSLAYEEYSDKVFVTGEKFGSLNFTYTLSGFIAPSESGMYEGLISFYSEKMKRIYFIYPGQGFKSAIASCTFDADYFCDYSSTDISFSSINKSPILRANVYDSMDLVALPLVCCLCRDYSYFMFNMTTVVKAVDILDTRLNELDFRIGVAYSANIIEEGVSVVSEHIFQEIQTEIIDMTNMSISGMTNMSISGMTNMGISGSSFTVTNARYSWLKMICHILGGIGFFL
;
A
#
# COMPACT_ATOMS: atom_id res chain seq x y z
N MET A 1 21.28 28.72 62.39
CA MET A 1 20.43 27.58 61.95
C MET A 1 19.50 28.16 60.89
N ASN A 2 19.73 27.95 59.59
CA ASN A 2 19.39 26.75 58.80
C ASN A 2 17.87 26.45 58.90
N LEU A 3 17.05 26.38 57.84
CA LEU A 3 17.20 26.68 56.39
C LEU A 3 15.95 27.53 55.97
N ARG A 4 15.81 28.22 54.83
CA ARG A 4 16.42 28.27 53.47
C ARG A 4 15.92 27.22 52.46
N GLU A 5 15.58 27.71 51.26
CA GLU A 5 15.36 27.01 49.97
C GLU A 5 14.07 26.18 49.82
N LYS A 6 13.44 26.05 48.64
CA LYS A 6 13.71 26.62 47.31
C LYS A 6 12.42 26.77 46.49
N SER A 7 12.49 27.73 45.58
CA SER A 7 11.66 27.99 44.41
C SER A 7 11.12 26.75 43.68
N ILE A 8 9.84 26.81 43.30
CA ILE A 8 9.23 25.92 42.32
C ILE A 8 9.87 26.20 40.96
N VAL A 9 10.72 25.28 40.49
CA VAL A 9 11.17 25.24 39.10
C VAL A 9 10.20 24.33 38.35
N SER A 10 9.43 24.90 37.43
CA SER A 10 8.69 24.11 36.45
C SER A 10 9.68 23.39 35.57
N ILE A 11 9.97 22.12 35.91
CA ILE A 11 10.67 21.22 35.00
C ILE A 11 9.68 20.93 33.88
N VAL A 12 9.85 21.62 32.76
CA VAL A 12 9.36 21.15 31.47
C VAL A 12 10.10 19.83 31.23
N LEU A 13 9.46 18.73 31.61
CA LEU A 13 9.80 17.42 31.10
C LEU A 13 9.44 17.43 29.62
N PHE A 14 10.36 17.95 28.81
CA PHE A 14 10.61 17.36 27.51
C PHE A 14 10.83 15.87 27.80
N TRP A 15 9.80 15.09 27.52
CA TRP A 15 10.02 13.70 27.14
C TRP A 15 10.89 13.80 25.90
N ALA A 16 12.20 13.66 26.13
CA ALA A 16 13.05 13.03 25.14
C ALA A 16 12.56 11.60 25.04
N ASP A 17 11.45 11.41 24.33
CA ASP A 17 11.19 10.16 23.67
C ASP A 17 12.48 9.86 22.92
N LEU A 18 13.10 8.75 23.31
CA LEU A 18 14.05 8.06 22.47
C LEU A 18 13.26 7.56 21.28
N VAL A 19 12.99 8.50 20.37
CA VAL A 19 12.75 8.25 18.96
C VAL A 19 14.01 7.53 18.51
N ASN A 20 13.99 6.20 18.67
CA ASN A 20 14.70 5.26 17.82
C ASN A 20 14.11 5.43 16.42
N GLY A 21 14.32 6.62 15.84
CA GLY A 21 14.02 6.88 14.45
C GLY A 21 14.88 5.95 13.62
N CYS A 22 14.51 5.77 12.37
CA CYS A 22 15.47 5.30 11.39
C CYS A 22 16.73 6.16 11.51
N SER A 23 17.81 5.57 12.04
CA SER A 23 19.14 6.05 11.71
C SER A 23 19.20 5.93 10.20
N LEU A 24 19.08 7.07 9.51
CA LEU A 24 19.18 7.13 8.06
C LEU A 24 20.44 6.34 7.70
N PRO A 25 20.32 5.21 6.98
CA PRO A 25 21.47 4.36 6.74
C PRO A 25 22.52 5.22 6.03
N ILE A 26 23.74 5.20 6.56
CA ILE A 26 24.84 6.01 6.02
C ILE A 26 24.97 5.63 4.55
N PRO A 27 24.84 6.58 3.61
CA PRO A 27 24.70 6.25 2.20
C PRO A 27 26.01 5.65 1.69
N CYS A 28 25.97 4.36 1.37
CA CYS A 28 27.11 3.55 0.97
C CYS A 28 26.74 2.68 -0.23
N GLY A 29 27.64 2.57 -1.21
CA GLY A 29 27.31 1.98 -2.50
C GLY A 29 26.17 2.75 -3.19
N THR A 30 25.23 2.04 -3.82
CA THR A 30 24.10 2.67 -4.53
C THR A 30 22.94 3.00 -3.57
N GLU A 31 22.41 4.22 -3.62
CA GLU A 31 21.14 4.61 -3.00
C GLU A 31 20.15 5.11 -4.05
N LEU A 32 18.89 4.70 -3.96
CA LEU A 32 17.78 5.25 -4.75
C LEU A 32 17.36 6.61 -4.19
N LYS A 33 17.23 7.62 -5.06
CA LYS A 33 16.86 9.00 -4.67
C LYS A 33 15.43 9.36 -5.02
N SER A 34 15.03 9.15 -6.27
CA SER A 34 13.69 9.51 -6.76
C SER A 34 13.24 8.57 -7.87
N MET A 35 11.93 8.50 -8.03
CA MET A 35 11.24 7.89 -9.16
C MET A 35 10.30 8.97 -9.70
N GLU A 36 10.29 9.16 -11.01
CA GLU A 36 9.51 10.18 -11.70
C GLU A 36 8.66 9.51 -12.77
N LEU A 37 7.35 9.78 -12.73
CA LEU A 37 6.46 9.43 -13.83
C LEU A 37 6.74 10.33 -15.04
N THR A 38 6.68 9.76 -16.24
CA THR A 38 6.99 10.48 -17.47
C THR A 38 5.72 10.87 -18.24
N ASN A 39 5.91 11.70 -19.28
CA ASN A 39 4.86 12.05 -20.23
C ASN A 39 4.37 10.86 -21.09
N ILE A 40 5.01 9.69 -20.99
CA ILE A 40 4.60 8.44 -21.64
C ILE A 40 4.26 7.41 -20.55
N THR A 41 2.99 7.02 -20.47
CA THR A 41 2.52 5.98 -19.54
C THR A 41 3.25 4.65 -19.77
N GLY A 42 3.66 3.97 -18.70
CA GLY A 42 4.49 2.76 -18.80
C GLY A 42 5.99 3.03 -18.93
N ILE A 43 6.42 4.29 -18.86
CA ILE A 43 7.83 4.67 -18.74
C ILE A 43 8.03 5.50 -17.47
N VAL A 44 9.00 5.09 -16.64
CA VAL A 44 9.42 5.82 -15.44
C VAL A 44 10.91 6.15 -15.52
N HIS A 45 11.30 7.26 -14.90
CA HIS A 45 12.71 7.56 -14.67
C HIS A 45 13.05 7.30 -13.20
N VAL A 46 14.16 6.63 -12.92
CA VAL A 46 14.67 6.41 -11.56
C VAL A 46 16.05 7.04 -11.44
N THR A 47 16.23 7.88 -10.43
CA THR A 47 17.51 8.51 -10.11
C THR A 47 18.16 7.73 -8.96
N SER A 48 19.40 7.29 -9.16
CA SER A 48 20.20 6.67 -8.11
C SER A 48 21.55 7.38 -7.96
N SER A 49 22.04 7.45 -6.72
CA SER A 49 23.35 8.01 -6.39
C SER A 49 24.29 6.88 -6.00
N VAL A 50 25.50 6.87 -6.53
CA VAL A 50 26.54 5.91 -6.18
C VAL A 50 27.57 6.60 -5.31
N TYR A 51 27.73 6.09 -4.09
CA TYR A 51 28.69 6.51 -3.09
C TYR A 51 29.88 5.54 -3.03
N GLU A 52 31.00 5.97 -2.46
CA GLU A 52 32.09 5.06 -2.07
C GLU A 52 31.56 3.98 -1.11
N GLU A 53 32.13 2.77 -1.16
CA GLU A 53 31.77 1.67 -0.26
C GLU A 53 32.16 2.04 1.19
N CYS A 54 31.32 1.68 2.17
CA CYS A 54 31.65 1.93 3.58
C CYS A 54 32.76 1.00 4.06
N ASP A 55 33.94 1.56 4.31
CA ASP A 55 34.96 0.94 5.16
C ASP A 55 34.51 1.00 6.64
N PHE A 56 33.75 -0.02 7.05
CA PHE A 56 33.27 -0.20 8.42
C PHE A 56 34.39 -0.51 9.44
N ASP A 57 35.58 -0.93 8.97
CA ASP A 57 36.74 -1.19 9.85
C ASP A 57 37.45 0.14 10.20
N SER A 58 37.37 1.12 9.31
CA SER A 58 37.77 2.50 9.62
C SER A 58 36.68 3.21 10.43
N ASN A 59 37.04 3.83 11.56
CA ASN A 59 36.16 4.74 12.30
C ASN A 59 35.96 6.10 11.57
N LYS A 60 35.92 6.10 10.23
CA LYS A 60 35.74 7.27 9.37
C LYS A 60 34.51 7.08 8.49
N PHE A 61 33.40 7.68 8.90
CA PHE A 61 32.21 7.83 8.07
C PHE A 61 32.41 8.97 7.05
N ASP A 62 33.31 8.78 6.09
CA ASP A 62 33.49 9.69 4.95
C ASP A 62 32.73 9.11 3.75
N TYR A 63 31.48 9.55 3.55
CA TYR A 63 30.60 9.08 2.48
C TYR A 63 30.68 10.04 1.30
N ARG A 64 31.53 9.70 0.34
CA ARG A 64 31.72 10.51 -0.87
C ARG A 64 30.78 10.06 -1.98
N LEU A 65 29.96 10.98 -2.48
CA LEU A 65 29.22 10.79 -3.74
C LEU A 65 30.23 10.68 -4.89
N LEU A 66 30.20 9.56 -5.62
CA LEU A 66 31.01 9.33 -6.81
C LEU A 66 30.33 9.93 -8.05
N TYR A 67 29.07 9.55 -8.27
CA TYR A 67 28.23 10.07 -9.33
C TYR A 67 26.74 9.84 -9.01
N GLU A 68 25.89 10.58 -9.70
CA GLU A 68 24.45 10.30 -9.78
C GLU A 68 24.17 9.79 -11.20
N THR A 69 23.24 8.85 -11.33
CA THR A 69 22.77 8.37 -12.63
C THR A 69 21.26 8.31 -12.67
N LYS A 70 20.70 8.70 -13.82
CA LYS A 70 19.28 8.57 -14.11
C LYS A 70 19.10 7.43 -15.12
N THR A 71 18.11 6.58 -14.85
CA THR A 71 17.78 5.44 -15.69
C THR A 71 16.31 5.50 -16.09
N GLU A 72 16.02 5.38 -17.37
CA GLU A 72 14.69 5.24 -17.94
C GLU A 72 14.34 3.74 -18.09
N PHE A 73 13.20 3.34 -17.53
CA PHE A 73 12.67 1.99 -17.62
C PHE A 73 11.36 2.01 -18.42
N ASP A 74 11.35 1.36 -19.57
CA ASP A 74 10.17 1.18 -20.43
C ASP A 74 9.58 -0.23 -20.23
N PHE A 75 8.46 -0.31 -19.50
CA PHE A 75 7.81 -1.56 -19.13
C PHE A 75 7.11 -2.26 -20.30
N ASN A 76 6.82 -1.54 -21.41
CA ASN A 76 6.17 -2.12 -22.58
C ASN A 76 7.18 -2.85 -23.47
N SER A 77 8.40 -2.32 -23.59
CA SER A 77 9.47 -2.93 -24.39
C SER A 77 10.48 -3.74 -23.59
N GLY A 78 10.51 -3.59 -22.26
CA GLY A 78 11.52 -4.19 -21.38
C GLY A 78 12.91 -3.56 -21.52
N VAL A 79 13.00 -2.35 -22.08
CA VAL A 79 14.28 -1.66 -22.34
C VAL A 79 14.61 -0.72 -21.19
N GLU A 80 15.83 -0.89 -20.66
CA GLU A 80 16.51 0.07 -19.79
C GLU A 80 17.37 1.02 -20.65
N ARG A 81 17.33 2.33 -20.38
CA ARG A 81 18.25 3.33 -20.97
C ARG A 81 18.87 4.15 -19.85
N LYS A 82 20.16 4.44 -19.92
CA LYS A 82 20.87 5.28 -18.93
C LYS A 82 21.05 6.70 -19.48
N ASP A 83 21.29 7.66 -18.61
CA ASP A 83 21.43 9.10 -18.93
C ASP A 83 22.44 9.48 -20.04
N PHE A 84 23.42 8.61 -20.32
CA PHE A 84 24.33 8.75 -21.47
C PHE A 84 23.71 8.35 -22.82
N GLU A 85 22.50 7.78 -22.81
CA GLU A 85 21.67 7.45 -23.97
C GLU A 85 20.52 8.48 -24.09
N ALA A 86 19.96 8.60 -25.29
CA ALA A 86 18.82 9.48 -25.51
C ALA A 86 17.54 8.85 -24.95
N PHE A 87 17.04 9.38 -23.83
CA PHE A 87 15.71 9.06 -23.29
C PHE A 87 14.61 9.37 -24.31
N ILE A 88 13.59 8.50 -24.36
CA ILE A 88 12.44 8.69 -25.26
C ILE A 88 11.28 9.42 -24.58
N ALA A 89 11.24 9.42 -23.25
CA ALA A 89 10.27 10.14 -22.46
C ALA A 89 10.92 11.29 -21.68
N SER A 90 10.12 12.28 -21.29
CA SER A 90 10.51 13.35 -20.39
C SER A 90 9.69 13.27 -19.10
N PRO A 91 10.19 13.73 -17.94
CA PRO A 91 9.38 13.87 -16.74
C PRO A 91 8.06 14.60 -17.05
N THR A 92 6.96 14.10 -16.50
CA THR A 92 5.64 14.68 -16.77
C THR A 92 5.47 16.03 -16.09
N THR A 93 4.67 16.91 -16.70
CA THR A 93 4.20 18.16 -16.08
C THR A 93 2.78 18.04 -15.52
N GLU A 94 2.14 16.89 -15.69
CA GLU A 94 0.84 16.58 -15.11
C GLU A 94 0.99 16.28 -13.61
N GLU A 95 -0.02 16.61 -12.80
CA GLU A 95 -0.04 16.24 -11.37
C GLU A 95 -0.46 14.77 -11.20
N VAL A 96 0.45 13.86 -11.58
CA VAL A 96 0.34 12.42 -11.38
C VAL A 96 1.10 11.95 -10.14
N GLY A 97 0.86 10.70 -9.72
CA GLY A 97 1.37 10.12 -8.48
C GLY A 97 0.27 9.99 -7.41
N LEU A 98 0.46 9.06 -6.47
CA LEU A 98 -0.51 8.72 -5.42
C LEU A 98 -0.80 9.92 -4.49
N TYR A 99 0.23 10.70 -4.16
CA TYR A 99 0.16 11.86 -3.28
C TYR A 99 -0.57 13.07 -3.89
N LYS A 100 -0.91 13.01 -5.18
CA LYS A 100 -1.75 14.00 -5.89
C LYS A 100 -3.22 13.61 -5.96
N GLN A 101 -3.58 12.39 -5.56
CA GLN A 101 -4.96 11.93 -5.61
C GLN A 101 -5.78 12.44 -4.43
N GLU A 102 -6.99 12.91 -4.71
CA GLU A 102 -7.95 13.31 -3.68
C GLU A 102 -8.36 12.10 -2.83
N THR A 103 -8.39 12.28 -1.51
CA THR A 103 -8.85 11.27 -0.55
C THR A 103 -10.25 11.59 -0.06
N VAL A 104 -11.08 10.56 0.11
CA VAL A 104 -12.39 10.70 0.76
C VAL A 104 -12.17 11.12 2.20
N ASN A 105 -12.69 12.28 2.59
CA ASN A 105 -12.60 12.76 3.97
C ASN A 105 -13.23 11.73 4.93
N GLN A 106 -12.46 11.21 5.89
CA GLN A 106 -12.92 10.26 6.90
C GLN A 106 -13.47 10.92 8.18
N GLU A 107 -13.69 12.24 8.19
CA GLU A 107 -14.34 12.98 9.28
C GLU A 107 -15.87 12.94 9.21
N GLY A 108 -16.49 13.28 10.35
CA GLY A 108 -17.94 13.42 10.52
C GLY A 108 -18.65 12.17 11.07
N TYR A 109 -17.92 11.10 11.40
CA TYR A 109 -18.47 9.92 12.09
C TYR A 109 -17.56 9.42 13.21
N SER A 110 -18.15 8.65 14.12
CA SER A 110 -17.50 7.94 15.21
C SER A 110 -18.05 6.52 15.32
N LEU A 111 -17.25 5.64 15.92
CA LEU A 111 -17.61 4.26 16.21
C LEU A 111 -17.69 4.04 17.72
N ALA A 112 -18.62 3.18 18.12
CA ALA A 112 -18.64 2.56 19.44
C ALA A 112 -19.08 1.09 19.32
N TYR A 113 -18.74 0.28 20.30
CA TYR A 113 -19.22 -1.09 20.45
C TYR A 113 -19.29 -1.42 21.94
N GLU A 114 -20.17 -2.36 22.31
CA GLU A 114 -20.27 -2.87 23.68
C GLU A 114 -19.26 -4.02 23.86
N GLU A 115 -18.58 -4.10 25.00
CA GLU A 115 -17.60 -5.15 25.31
C GLU A 115 -18.22 -6.57 25.14
N TYR A 116 -17.46 -7.47 24.50
CA TYR A 116 -17.89 -8.83 24.08
C TYR A 116 -19.14 -8.91 23.18
N SER A 117 -19.59 -7.78 22.60
CA SER A 117 -20.70 -7.73 21.64
C SER A 117 -20.25 -7.94 20.20
N ASP A 118 -21.17 -8.40 19.35
CA ASP A 118 -21.02 -8.39 17.89
C ASP A 118 -21.51 -7.07 17.26
N LYS A 119 -22.08 -6.16 18.06
CA LYS A 119 -22.70 -4.91 17.58
C LYS A 119 -21.73 -3.74 17.53
N VAL A 120 -21.75 -3.05 16.40
CA VAL A 120 -21.03 -1.79 16.16
C VAL A 120 -22.03 -0.68 15.88
N PHE A 121 -21.94 0.37 16.68
CA PHE A 121 -22.71 1.60 16.57
C PHE A 121 -21.91 2.62 15.77
N VAL A 122 -22.49 3.13 14.68
CA VAL A 122 -21.93 4.23 13.89
C VAL A 122 -22.81 5.46 14.08
N THR A 123 -22.20 6.55 14.54
CA THR A 123 -22.92 7.80 14.83
C THR A 123 -22.20 8.98 14.18
N GLY A 124 -22.94 9.98 13.71
CA GLY A 124 -22.34 11.24 13.27
C GLY A 124 -23.08 11.95 12.15
N GLU A 125 -22.69 13.20 11.89
CA GLU A 125 -23.35 14.08 10.92
C GLU A 125 -23.04 13.70 9.46
N LYS A 126 -21.94 12.97 9.19
CA LYS A 126 -21.57 12.49 7.84
C LYS A 126 -22.70 11.72 7.16
N PHE A 127 -23.53 11.05 7.96
CA PHE A 127 -24.64 10.21 7.51
C PHE A 127 -26.00 10.81 7.91
N GLY A 128 -26.09 12.14 8.00
CA GLY A 128 -27.35 12.86 8.26
C GLY A 128 -27.83 12.80 9.72
N SER A 129 -26.91 12.68 10.67
CA SER A 129 -27.18 12.56 12.12
C SER A 129 -27.98 11.31 12.51
N LEU A 130 -28.03 10.32 11.62
CA LEU A 130 -28.60 9.00 11.89
C LEU A 130 -27.58 8.15 12.66
N ASN A 131 -28.12 7.30 13.56
CA ASN A 131 -27.33 6.31 14.31
C ASN A 131 -27.60 4.93 13.72
N PHE A 132 -26.56 4.29 13.18
CA PHE A 132 -26.63 2.97 12.57
C PHE A 132 -26.12 1.93 13.57
N THR A 133 -26.73 0.75 13.61
CA THR A 133 -26.27 -0.38 14.42
C THR A 133 -26.09 -1.59 13.51
N TYR A 134 -24.84 -1.98 13.26
CA TYR A 134 -24.50 -3.14 12.46
C TYR A 134 -24.15 -4.32 13.38
N THR A 135 -24.58 -5.53 13.03
CA THR A 135 -24.27 -6.76 13.78
C THR A 135 -23.21 -7.52 12.99
N LEU A 136 -21.94 -7.46 13.39
CA LEU A 136 -20.82 -7.94 12.61
C LEU A 136 -20.58 -9.44 12.83
N SER A 137 -20.89 -10.26 11.81
CA SER A 137 -20.79 -11.72 11.93
C SER A 137 -19.40 -12.18 12.34
N GLY A 138 -19.31 -12.90 13.47
CA GLY A 138 -18.07 -13.43 14.03
C GLY A 138 -17.17 -12.40 14.71
N PHE A 139 -17.57 -11.12 14.80
CA PHE A 139 -16.88 -10.12 15.63
C PHE A 139 -17.17 -10.38 17.10
N ILE A 140 -16.15 -10.17 17.94
CA ILE A 140 -16.31 -10.08 19.39
C ILE A 140 -15.51 -8.83 19.80
N ALA A 141 -16.22 -7.80 20.24
CA ALA A 141 -15.61 -6.56 20.69
C ALA A 141 -14.65 -6.80 21.88
N PRO A 142 -13.43 -6.23 21.86
CA PRO A 142 -12.53 -6.27 23.01
C PRO A 142 -13.06 -5.42 24.16
N SER A 143 -12.49 -5.62 25.34
CA SER A 143 -12.74 -4.78 26.53
C SER A 143 -12.20 -3.35 26.39
N GLU A 144 -11.10 -3.19 25.64
CA GLU A 144 -10.43 -1.91 25.43
C GLU A 144 -10.21 -1.65 23.93
N SER A 145 -10.35 -0.40 23.50
CA SER A 145 -9.95 0.00 22.14
C SER A 145 -8.48 0.40 22.16
N GLY A 146 -7.66 -0.24 21.33
CA GLY A 146 -6.20 -0.06 21.32
C GLY A 146 -5.63 -0.01 19.91
N MET A 147 -4.32 0.20 19.79
CA MET A 147 -3.66 0.21 18.47
C MET A 147 -3.71 -1.16 17.77
N TYR A 148 -3.76 -2.26 18.56
CA TYR A 148 -3.81 -3.63 18.06
C TYR A 148 -5.19 -4.29 18.20
N GLU A 149 -6.12 -3.68 18.93
CA GLU A 149 -7.40 -4.29 19.35
C GLU A 149 -8.60 -3.53 18.79
N GLY A 150 -9.70 -4.26 18.56
CA GLY A 150 -10.91 -3.72 17.95
C GLY A 150 -10.94 -3.95 16.44
N LEU A 151 -11.46 -2.95 15.72
CA LEU A 151 -11.69 -3.00 14.28
C LEU A 151 -11.19 -1.72 13.60
N ILE A 152 -10.88 -1.82 12.31
CA ILE A 152 -10.54 -0.70 11.44
C ILE A 152 -11.81 -0.34 10.66
N SER A 153 -12.09 0.95 10.45
CA SER A 153 -13.14 1.38 9.53
C SER A 153 -12.70 2.42 8.52
N PHE A 154 -13.32 2.36 7.35
CA PHE A 154 -13.23 3.41 6.35
C PHE A 154 -14.52 3.49 5.53
N TYR A 155 -14.80 4.66 4.98
CA TYR A 155 -15.99 4.95 4.18
C TYR A 155 -15.60 5.30 2.75
N SER A 156 -16.33 4.72 1.79
CA SER A 156 -16.27 5.02 0.35
C SER A 156 -17.52 5.78 -0.06
N GLU A 157 -17.35 6.96 -0.65
CA GLU A 157 -18.42 7.80 -1.21
C GLU A 157 -18.93 7.25 -2.55
N LYS A 158 -18.02 6.75 -3.40
CA LYS A 158 -18.32 6.09 -4.67
C LYS A 158 -19.22 4.87 -4.48
N MET A 159 -18.90 4.04 -3.49
CA MET A 159 -19.69 2.83 -3.20
C MET A 159 -20.84 3.08 -2.24
N LYS A 160 -20.83 4.19 -1.49
CA LYS A 160 -21.78 4.55 -0.41
C LYS A 160 -21.83 3.52 0.72
N ARG A 161 -20.67 2.97 1.08
CA ARG A 161 -20.53 1.88 2.05
C ARG A 161 -19.43 2.15 3.06
N ILE A 162 -19.67 1.71 4.30
CA ILE A 162 -18.65 1.65 5.35
C ILE A 162 -18.12 0.23 5.46
N TYR A 163 -16.80 0.12 5.51
CA TYR A 163 -16.07 -1.13 5.67
C TYR A 163 -15.62 -1.26 7.12
N PHE A 164 -15.75 -2.46 7.67
CA PHE A 164 -15.22 -2.85 8.97
C PHE A 164 -14.27 -4.02 8.77
N ILE A 165 -12.99 -3.89 9.15
CA ILE A 165 -12.00 -4.96 9.13
C ILE A 165 -11.71 -5.37 10.58
N TYR A 166 -11.92 -6.63 10.92
CA TYR A 166 -11.83 -7.13 12.30
C TYR A 166 -11.26 -8.56 12.37
N PRO A 167 -10.78 -9.01 13.55
CA PRO A 167 -10.41 -10.41 13.76
C PRO A 167 -11.66 -11.30 13.65
N GLY A 168 -11.64 -12.25 12.70
CA GLY A 168 -12.71 -13.23 12.51
C GLY A 168 -12.42 -14.58 13.18
N GLN A 169 -13.28 -15.56 12.92
CA GLN A 169 -13.07 -16.93 13.39
C GLN A 169 -11.85 -17.57 12.70
N GLY A 170 -11.12 -18.41 13.44
CA GLY A 170 -10.02 -19.21 12.89
C GLY A 170 -8.76 -18.41 12.53
N PHE A 171 -8.47 -17.31 13.23
CA PHE A 171 -7.31 -16.43 13.04
C PHE A 171 -7.25 -15.70 11.68
N LYS A 172 -8.29 -15.79 10.85
CA LYS A 172 -8.43 -14.98 9.63
C LYS A 172 -9.00 -13.60 9.95
N SER A 173 -8.73 -12.63 9.08
CA SER A 173 -9.43 -11.34 9.12
C SER A 173 -10.79 -11.45 8.43
N ALA A 174 -11.80 -10.86 9.05
CA ALA A 174 -13.14 -10.72 8.50
C ALA A 174 -13.38 -9.27 8.09
N ILE A 175 -14.19 -9.10 7.05
CA ILE A 175 -14.53 -7.81 6.46
C ILE A 175 -16.04 -7.76 6.28
N ALA A 176 -16.66 -6.74 6.85
CA ALA A 176 -18.05 -6.41 6.60
C ALA A 176 -18.12 -5.09 5.82
N SER A 177 -18.82 -5.09 4.69
CA SER A 177 -19.13 -3.89 3.90
C SER A 177 -20.61 -3.57 4.06
N CYS A 178 -20.97 -2.44 4.66
CA CYS A 178 -22.36 -2.15 5.05
C CYS A 178 -22.92 -0.90 4.35
N THR A 179 -24.19 -0.96 3.94
CA THR A 179 -24.93 0.17 3.38
C THR A 179 -25.62 1.00 4.47
N PHE A 180 -25.82 2.29 4.19
CA PHE A 180 -26.55 3.22 5.07
C PHE A 180 -28.06 3.28 4.77
N ASP A 181 -28.58 2.30 4.03
CA ASP A 181 -30.00 2.23 3.67
C ASP A 181 -30.83 1.60 4.81
N ALA A 182 -32.16 1.73 4.74
CA ALA A 182 -33.08 1.35 5.80
C ALA A 182 -33.05 -0.13 6.23
N ASP A 183 -32.48 -1.00 5.38
CA ASP A 183 -32.33 -2.44 5.65
C ASP A 183 -31.00 -2.79 6.35
N TYR A 184 -30.08 -1.82 6.54
CA TYR A 184 -28.78 -1.96 7.20
C TYR A 184 -27.95 -3.16 6.71
N PHE A 185 -28.00 -3.43 5.40
CA PHE A 185 -27.44 -4.63 4.83
C PHE A 185 -25.90 -4.60 4.82
N CYS A 186 -25.28 -5.71 5.23
CA CYS A 186 -23.84 -5.91 5.21
C CYS A 186 -23.47 -7.16 4.40
N ASP A 187 -22.53 -7.01 3.47
CA ASP A 187 -21.84 -8.13 2.83
C ASP A 187 -20.68 -8.55 3.72
N TYR A 188 -20.58 -9.84 4.04
CA TYR A 188 -19.53 -10.41 4.87
C TYR A 188 -18.57 -11.26 4.05
N SER A 189 -17.28 -11.10 4.31
CA SER A 189 -16.22 -11.89 3.69
C SER A 189 -15.13 -12.22 4.72
N SER A 190 -14.41 -13.31 4.47
CA SER A 190 -13.16 -13.64 5.17
C SER A 190 -12.03 -13.56 4.17
N THR A 191 -10.87 -13.09 4.60
CA THR A 191 -9.70 -12.95 3.73
C THR A 191 -8.45 -13.53 4.40
N ASP A 192 -7.53 -14.00 3.57
CA ASP A 192 -6.19 -14.45 3.98
C ASP A 192 -5.18 -13.29 4.05
N ILE A 193 -5.61 -12.06 3.73
CA ILE A 193 -4.83 -10.84 3.93
C ILE A 193 -4.69 -10.60 5.45
N SER A 194 -3.46 -10.43 5.92
CA SER A 194 -3.17 -10.14 7.33
C SER A 194 -3.18 -8.65 7.61
N PHE A 195 -4.05 -8.21 8.54
CA PHE A 195 -4.10 -6.84 9.04
C PHE A 195 -3.45 -6.70 10.43
N SER A 196 -2.57 -7.62 10.82
CA SER A 196 -1.94 -7.65 12.16
C SER A 196 -1.02 -6.46 12.45
N SER A 197 -0.47 -5.82 11.42
CA SER A 197 0.40 -4.63 11.53
C SER A 197 -0.38 -3.31 11.45
N ILE A 198 -1.67 -3.35 11.11
CA ILE A 198 -2.51 -2.16 10.90
C ILE A 198 -2.97 -1.60 12.24
N ASN A 199 -2.90 -0.28 12.37
CA ASN A 199 -3.35 0.46 13.53
C ASN A 199 -4.88 0.56 13.55
N LYS A 200 -5.47 0.00 14.61
CA LYS A 200 -6.92 -0.03 14.84
C LYS A 200 -7.41 1.11 15.74
N SER A 201 -6.49 1.99 16.16
CA SER A 201 -6.85 3.17 16.95
C SER A 201 -7.73 4.11 16.12
N PRO A 202 -8.86 4.62 16.66
CA PRO A 202 -9.73 5.56 15.95
C PRO A 202 -9.11 6.94 15.71
N ILE A 203 -7.89 7.18 16.21
CA ILE A 203 -7.13 8.42 16.05
C ILE A 203 -6.53 8.50 14.63
N LEU A 204 -5.91 7.41 14.16
CA LEU A 204 -5.36 7.34 12.80
C LEU A 204 -6.44 6.82 11.86
N ARG A 205 -6.56 7.44 10.68
CA ARG A 205 -7.63 7.12 9.72
C ARG A 205 -7.04 6.62 8.42
N ALA A 206 -7.86 5.86 7.70
CA ALA A 206 -7.53 5.39 6.37
C ALA A 206 -7.52 6.54 5.35
N ASN A 207 -6.61 6.51 4.39
CA ASN A 207 -6.70 7.33 3.19
C ASN A 207 -7.41 6.52 2.10
N VAL A 208 -8.65 6.90 1.76
CA VAL A 208 -9.47 6.18 0.77
C VAL A 208 -9.45 6.93 -0.55
N TYR A 209 -9.00 6.26 -1.62
CA TYR A 209 -8.88 6.77 -2.97
C TYR A 209 -9.94 6.12 -3.86
N ASP A 210 -11.17 6.61 -3.77
CA ASP A 210 -12.33 6.06 -4.49
C ASP A 210 -12.18 6.07 -6.02
N SER A 211 -11.40 7.01 -6.57
CA SER A 211 -11.05 7.04 -8.01
C SER A 211 -10.34 5.76 -8.47
N MET A 212 -9.65 5.07 -7.56
CA MET A 212 -8.79 3.92 -7.83
C MET A 212 -9.20 2.64 -7.09
N ASP A 213 -10.30 2.67 -6.32
CA ASP A 213 -10.74 1.56 -5.47
C ASP A 213 -9.63 1.07 -4.51
N LEU A 214 -8.81 2.02 -4.03
CA LEU A 214 -7.61 1.80 -3.23
C LEU A 214 -7.75 2.45 -1.84
N VAL A 215 -7.32 1.77 -0.79
CA VAL A 215 -7.27 2.29 0.58
C VAL A 215 -5.89 2.10 1.19
N ALA A 216 -5.33 3.16 1.79
CA ALA A 216 -4.14 3.10 2.62
C ALA A 216 -4.57 3.00 4.09
N LEU A 217 -4.16 1.94 4.80
CA LEU A 217 -4.47 1.74 6.21
C LEU A 217 -3.22 2.01 7.06
N PRO A 218 -3.33 2.79 8.15
CA PRO A 218 -2.18 3.21 8.95
C PRO A 218 -1.51 2.02 9.65
N LEU A 219 -0.19 2.06 9.83
CA LEU A 219 0.58 1.02 10.52
C LEU A 219 0.79 1.36 12.01
N VAL A 220 0.92 0.36 12.89
CA VAL A 220 1.16 0.61 14.32
C VAL A 220 2.59 1.08 14.59
N CYS A 221 3.58 0.39 14.01
CA CYS A 221 5.01 0.67 14.21
C CYS A 221 5.81 0.22 12.98
N CYS A 222 6.05 1.13 12.04
CA CYS A 222 7.01 0.94 10.95
C CYS A 222 7.75 2.26 10.69
N LEU A 223 8.99 2.38 11.16
CA LEU A 223 9.79 3.62 11.07
C LEU A 223 10.09 4.08 9.61
N CYS A 224 9.76 3.26 8.62
CA CYS A 224 9.91 3.54 7.18
C CYS A 224 8.58 3.58 6.40
N ARG A 225 7.43 3.32 7.04
CA ARG A 225 6.13 3.15 6.36
C ARG A 225 4.98 3.58 7.28
N ASP A 226 4.23 4.60 6.89
CA ASP A 226 3.07 5.05 7.65
C ASP A 226 1.80 4.25 7.34
N TYR A 227 1.71 3.67 6.13
CA TYR A 227 0.54 2.94 5.64
C TYR A 227 0.93 1.65 4.91
N SER A 228 -0.01 0.70 4.87
CA SER A 228 -0.04 -0.37 3.86
C SER A 228 -1.23 -0.19 2.94
N TYR A 229 -1.07 -0.54 1.66
CA TYR A 229 -2.06 -0.29 0.62
C TYR A 229 -2.86 -1.53 0.23
N PHE A 230 -4.16 -1.36 0.03
CA PHE A 230 -5.09 -2.44 -0.28
C PHE A 230 -6.12 -2.00 -1.33
N MET A 231 -6.40 -2.86 -2.30
CA MET A 231 -7.56 -2.68 -3.18
C MET A 231 -8.83 -3.22 -2.53
N PHE A 232 -9.94 -2.53 -2.70
CA PHE A 232 -11.25 -2.97 -2.23
C PHE A 232 -12.29 -2.95 -3.36
N ASN A 233 -13.42 -3.60 -3.14
CA ASN A 233 -14.60 -3.52 -3.99
C ASN A 233 -15.85 -3.44 -3.09
N MET A 234 -17.04 -3.46 -3.70
CA MET A 234 -18.31 -3.29 -2.96
C MET A 234 -18.52 -4.25 -1.78
N THR A 235 -17.85 -5.41 -1.73
CA THR A 235 -18.07 -6.45 -0.72
C THR A 235 -16.86 -6.74 0.16
N THR A 236 -15.63 -6.47 -0.29
CA THR A 236 -14.41 -6.92 0.42
C THR A 236 -13.14 -6.14 0.06
N VAL A 237 -12.06 -6.39 0.80
CA VAL A 237 -10.69 -6.05 0.40
C VAL A 237 -10.14 -7.19 -0.46
N VAL A 238 -9.80 -6.87 -1.71
CA VAL A 238 -9.48 -7.83 -2.77
C VAL A 238 -8.02 -8.31 -2.67
N LYS A 239 -7.06 -7.39 -2.52
CA LYS A 239 -5.63 -7.69 -2.38
C LYS A 239 -4.88 -6.59 -1.64
N ALA A 240 -3.74 -6.92 -1.06
CA ALA A 240 -2.70 -5.94 -0.72
C ALA A 240 -1.95 -5.51 -1.99
N VAL A 241 -1.37 -4.32 -1.99
CA VAL A 241 -0.56 -3.76 -3.09
C VAL A 241 0.86 -3.55 -2.55
N ASP A 242 1.59 -4.65 -2.38
CA ASP A 242 2.89 -4.69 -1.69
C ASP A 242 3.95 -3.77 -2.33
N ILE A 243 3.78 -3.40 -3.61
CA ILE A 243 4.65 -2.45 -4.33
C ILE A 243 4.60 -1.04 -3.73
N LEU A 244 3.43 -0.55 -3.34
CA LEU A 244 3.25 0.79 -2.75
C LEU A 244 3.76 0.87 -1.30
N ASP A 245 3.99 -0.28 -0.66
CA ASP A 245 4.61 -0.34 0.67
C ASP A 245 6.15 -0.13 0.61
N THR A 246 6.78 -0.05 -0.56
CA THR A 246 8.25 0.10 -0.68
C THR A 246 8.75 1.54 -0.49
N ARG A 247 10.04 1.74 -0.13
CA ARG A 247 10.60 3.08 0.19
C ARG A 247 10.56 4.05 -1.00
N LEU A 248 10.72 3.55 -2.23
CA LEU A 248 10.61 4.35 -3.44
C LEU A 248 9.59 3.71 -4.38
N ASN A 249 8.38 4.27 -4.37
CA ASN A 249 7.27 3.85 -5.20
C ASN A 249 6.60 5.06 -5.86
N GLU A 250 5.91 4.83 -6.96
CA GLU A 250 5.02 5.79 -7.61
C GLU A 250 3.76 5.10 -8.14
N LEU A 251 2.70 5.88 -8.39
CA LEU A 251 1.44 5.37 -8.92
C LEU A 251 0.97 6.18 -10.13
N ASP A 252 1.05 5.58 -11.32
CA ASP A 252 0.47 6.17 -12.53
C ASP A 252 -1.01 5.82 -12.61
N PHE A 253 -1.85 6.70 -12.02
CA PHE A 253 -3.31 6.54 -12.02
C PHE A 253 -3.92 6.56 -13.43
N ARG A 254 -3.21 7.07 -14.46
CA ARG A 254 -3.71 7.14 -15.85
C ARG A 254 -3.89 5.74 -16.44
N ILE A 255 -3.11 4.78 -15.96
CA ILE A 255 -3.15 3.35 -16.34
C ILE A 255 -3.35 2.41 -15.15
N GLY A 256 -3.40 2.94 -13.92
CA GLY A 256 -3.54 2.19 -12.68
C GLY A 256 -2.39 1.22 -12.45
N VAL A 257 -1.15 1.68 -12.63
CA VAL A 257 0.06 0.88 -12.39
C VAL A 257 0.88 1.50 -11.28
N ALA A 258 1.08 0.74 -10.21
CA ALA A 258 2.05 1.04 -9.17
C ALA A 258 3.44 0.57 -9.63
N TYR A 259 4.47 1.35 -9.32
CA TYR A 259 5.87 1.06 -9.59
C TYR A 259 6.67 1.08 -8.29
N SER A 260 7.72 0.25 -8.20
CA SER A 260 8.68 0.27 -7.09
C SER A 260 10.08 0.03 -7.61
N ALA A 261 11.04 0.83 -7.15
CA ALA A 261 12.45 0.62 -7.42
C ALA A 261 13.15 0.03 -6.19
N ASN A 262 14.03 -0.94 -6.43
CA ASN A 262 14.88 -1.58 -5.43
C ASN A 262 16.31 -1.71 -5.97
N ILE A 263 17.28 -1.83 -5.07
CA ILE A 263 18.67 -2.13 -5.45
C ILE A 263 18.89 -3.63 -5.36
N ILE A 264 19.52 -4.19 -6.37
CA ILE A 264 19.97 -5.58 -6.47
C ILE A 264 21.49 -5.59 -6.74
N GLU A 265 22.14 -6.75 -6.63
CA GLU A 265 23.59 -6.88 -6.88
C GLU A 265 24.01 -6.39 -8.27
N GLU A 266 23.12 -6.48 -9.26
CA GLU A 266 23.36 -6.08 -10.66
C GLU A 266 23.00 -4.60 -10.95
N GLY A 267 22.44 -3.85 -9.99
CA GLY A 267 22.07 -2.44 -10.15
C GLY A 267 20.68 -2.07 -9.62
N VAL A 268 19.92 -1.29 -10.40
CA VAL A 268 18.56 -0.87 -10.06
C VAL A 268 17.56 -1.81 -10.73
N SER A 269 16.67 -2.41 -9.94
CA SER A 269 15.53 -3.19 -10.42
C SER A 269 14.25 -2.40 -10.19
N VAL A 270 13.37 -2.34 -11.19
CA VAL A 270 12.04 -1.73 -11.05
C VAL A 270 10.97 -2.76 -11.35
N VAL A 271 9.99 -2.87 -10.46
CA VAL A 271 8.84 -3.79 -10.57
C VAL A 271 7.54 -2.98 -10.67
N SER A 272 6.52 -3.57 -11.30
CA SER A 272 5.22 -2.93 -11.51
C SER A 272 4.05 -3.85 -11.21
N GLU A 273 2.94 -3.30 -10.74
CA GLU A 273 1.71 -4.02 -10.42
C GLU A 273 0.48 -3.20 -10.86
N HIS A 274 -0.46 -3.85 -11.56
CA HIS A 274 -1.75 -3.24 -11.88
C HIS A 274 -2.65 -3.18 -10.63
N ILE A 275 -3.18 -2.00 -10.34
CA ILE A 275 -4.07 -1.70 -9.21
C ILE A 275 -5.52 -1.46 -9.61
N PHE A 276 -5.86 -1.50 -10.90
CA PHE A 276 -7.25 -1.71 -11.29
C PHE A 276 -7.55 -3.20 -11.26
N GLN A 277 -8.76 -3.59 -10.86
CA GLN A 277 -9.24 -4.90 -11.27
C GLN A 277 -9.32 -4.86 -12.78
N GLU A 278 -8.59 -5.73 -13.47
CA GLU A 278 -8.99 -6.10 -14.82
C GLU A 278 -10.45 -6.54 -14.71
N ILE A 279 -11.34 -5.73 -15.27
CA ILE A 279 -12.68 -6.21 -15.61
C ILE A 279 -12.39 -7.31 -16.62
N GLN A 280 -12.35 -8.56 -16.16
CA GLN A 280 -12.15 -9.70 -17.05
C GLN A 280 -13.30 -9.67 -18.04
N THR A 281 -12.99 -9.17 -19.23
CA THR A 281 -13.93 -9.09 -20.33
C THR A 281 -14.04 -10.48 -20.94
N GLU A 282 -14.62 -11.43 -20.19
CA GLU A 282 -15.17 -12.71 -20.68
C GLU A 282 -16.43 -12.46 -21.55
N ILE A 283 -16.30 -11.47 -22.44
CA ILE A 283 -17.17 -11.01 -23.50
C ILE A 283 -16.16 -10.49 -24.52
N ILE A 284 -15.55 -11.31 -25.39
CA ILE A 284 -16.20 -12.17 -26.38
C ILE A 284 -15.37 -13.44 -26.64
N ASP A 285 -15.90 -14.62 -26.29
CA ASP A 285 -15.66 -15.84 -27.10
C ASP A 285 -16.92 -16.74 -27.25
N MET A 286 -18.06 -16.30 -26.71
CA MET A 286 -19.37 -16.91 -27.02
C MET A 286 -19.88 -16.58 -28.43
N THR A 287 -19.29 -15.58 -29.11
CA THR A 287 -19.64 -15.23 -30.49
C THR A 287 -18.98 -16.18 -31.52
N ASN A 288 -17.92 -16.91 -31.14
CA ASN A 288 -17.30 -17.92 -32.02
C ASN A 288 -17.92 -19.32 -31.87
N MET A 289 -18.60 -19.64 -30.77
CA MET A 289 -19.27 -20.95 -30.60
C MET A 289 -20.64 -21.08 -31.29
N SER A 290 -21.14 -20.04 -31.95
CA SER A 290 -22.41 -20.07 -32.71
C SER A 290 -22.25 -20.02 -34.24
N ILE A 291 -21.01 -19.97 -34.76
CA ILE A 291 -20.70 -19.92 -36.20
C ILE A 291 -19.77 -21.09 -36.61
N SER A 292 -20.11 -22.31 -36.18
CA SER A 292 -19.51 -23.56 -36.69
C SER A 292 -20.52 -24.44 -37.46
N GLY A 293 -21.75 -23.96 -37.64
CA GLY A 293 -22.75 -24.52 -38.57
C GLY A 293 -22.94 -23.61 -39.77
N MET A 294 -22.45 -24.04 -40.94
CA MET A 294 -22.36 -23.27 -42.21
C MET A 294 -21.25 -22.18 -42.13
N THR A 295 -20.23 -22.15 -42.99
CA THR A 295 -20.29 -22.38 -44.44
C THR A 295 -18.93 -22.88 -44.97
N ASN A 296 -18.96 -23.85 -45.89
CA ASN A 296 -17.79 -24.24 -46.70
C ASN A 296 -17.34 -23.07 -47.60
N MET A 297 -16.11 -22.58 -47.46
CA MET A 297 -15.30 -22.15 -48.61
C MET A 297 -13.80 -22.17 -48.28
N SER A 298 -13.03 -22.83 -49.13
CA SER A 298 -11.57 -22.91 -49.06
C SER A 298 -10.90 -21.66 -49.64
N ILE A 299 -10.06 -20.98 -48.86
CA ILE A 299 -8.98 -20.14 -49.39
C ILE A 299 -7.66 -20.54 -48.74
N SER A 300 -6.69 -20.84 -49.58
CA SER A 300 -5.34 -21.27 -49.23
C SER A 300 -4.38 -20.07 -49.13
N GLY A 301 -3.53 -20.09 -48.11
CA GLY A 301 -2.21 -19.45 -48.13
C GLY A 301 -2.15 -18.01 -47.61
N MET A 302 -1.53 -17.86 -46.43
CA MET A 302 -0.25 -17.13 -46.31
C MET A 302 0.37 -17.37 -44.92
N THR A 303 1.43 -18.16 -44.89
CA THR A 303 2.33 -18.28 -43.73
C THR A 303 3.28 -17.09 -43.67
N ASN A 304 3.19 -16.27 -42.61
CA ASN A 304 4.33 -15.82 -41.81
C ASN A 304 3.93 -14.70 -40.82
N MET A 305 3.81 -15.04 -39.54
CA MET A 305 4.22 -14.17 -38.44
C MET A 305 4.90 -15.04 -37.39
N GLY A 306 6.22 -14.95 -37.32
CA GLY A 306 6.99 -15.60 -36.26
C GLY A 306 6.93 -14.76 -35.00
N ILE A 307 6.10 -15.16 -34.04
CA ILE A 307 6.16 -14.62 -32.67
C ILE A 307 7.36 -15.29 -31.99
N SER A 308 8.51 -14.61 -31.97
CA SER A 308 9.65 -15.02 -31.15
C SER A 308 9.33 -14.73 -29.69
N GLY A 309 8.80 -15.73 -28.99
CA GLY A 309 8.60 -15.68 -27.55
C GLY A 309 9.93 -15.63 -26.82
N SER A 310 10.45 -14.43 -26.57
CA SER A 310 11.44 -14.20 -25.53
C SER A 310 10.76 -14.40 -24.18
N SER A 311 10.94 -15.58 -23.60
CA SER A 311 10.50 -15.88 -22.23
C SER A 311 11.27 -15.02 -21.24
N PHE A 312 10.73 -13.86 -20.89
CA PHE A 312 11.23 -13.09 -19.76
C PHE A 312 10.72 -13.73 -18.46
N THR A 313 11.63 -14.08 -17.57
CA THR A 313 11.28 -14.65 -16.28
C THR A 313 10.77 -13.54 -15.38
N VAL A 314 9.47 -13.24 -15.45
CA VAL A 314 8.79 -12.48 -14.37
C VAL A 314 8.82 -13.38 -13.14
N THR A 315 9.86 -13.23 -12.34
CA THR A 315 9.93 -13.83 -11.01
C THR A 315 8.87 -13.16 -10.16
N ASN A 316 7.71 -13.83 -10.04
CA ASN A 316 6.74 -13.62 -8.98
C ASN A 316 7.39 -14.05 -7.65
N ALA A 317 8.40 -13.28 -7.22
CA ALA A 317 9.13 -13.46 -5.99
C ALA A 317 8.19 -13.10 -4.84
N ARG A 318 7.53 -14.12 -4.28
CA ARG A 318 6.85 -13.98 -2.99
C ARG A 318 7.89 -13.63 -1.93
N TYR A 319 8.07 -12.34 -1.66
CA TYR A 319 9.00 -11.80 -0.66
C TYR A 319 8.54 -12.15 0.77
N SER A 320 8.77 -13.42 1.16
CA SER A 320 8.41 -13.94 2.47
C SER A 320 9.45 -13.67 3.56
N TRP A 321 10.64 -13.15 3.22
CA TRP A 321 11.81 -13.16 4.11
C TRP A 321 12.03 -11.87 4.92
N LEU A 322 11.41 -10.75 4.54
CA LEU A 322 11.53 -9.47 5.26
C LEU A 322 10.57 -9.31 6.46
N LYS A 323 9.51 -10.12 6.56
CA LYS A 323 8.57 -10.08 7.70
C LYS A 323 9.15 -10.61 9.02
N MET A 324 10.32 -11.29 8.99
CA MET A 324 10.85 -12.00 10.16
C MET A 324 11.66 -11.11 11.12
N ILE A 325 12.23 -9.99 10.67
CA ILE A 325 13.15 -9.17 11.51
C ILE A 325 12.38 -8.27 12.48
N CYS A 326 11.25 -7.67 12.08
CA CYS A 326 10.45 -6.83 12.98
C CYS A 326 9.79 -7.61 14.13
N HIS A 327 9.42 -8.89 13.94
CA HIS A 327 8.81 -9.68 15.00
C HIS A 327 9.78 -10.12 16.10
N ILE A 328 11.09 -10.27 15.80
CA ILE A 328 12.07 -10.76 16.78
C ILE A 328 12.43 -9.70 17.82
N LEU A 329 12.45 -8.42 17.44
CA LEU A 329 12.80 -7.33 18.37
C LEU A 329 11.66 -6.93 19.31
N GLY A 330 10.40 -7.24 18.98
CA GLY A 330 9.25 -6.99 19.87
C GLY A 330 9.08 -8.01 21.01
N GLY A 331 9.74 -9.17 20.94
CA GLY A 331 9.50 -10.30 21.85
C GLY A 331 10.46 -10.44 23.04
N ILE A 332 11.56 -9.68 23.08
CA ILE A 332 12.65 -9.90 24.06
C ILE A 332 12.59 -8.91 25.25
N GLY A 333 11.77 -7.86 25.16
CA GLY A 333 11.66 -6.80 26.17
C GLY A 333 10.78 -7.10 27.39
N PHE A 334 10.46 -8.37 27.70
CA PHE A 334 9.51 -8.73 28.77
C PHE A 334 9.95 -9.89 29.67
N PHE A 335 11.26 -10.01 29.94
CA PHE A 335 11.79 -10.81 31.06
C PHE A 335 13.08 -10.17 31.62
N LEU A 336 12.93 -9.12 32.42
CA LEU A 336 13.85 -8.72 33.51
C LEU A 336 13.16 -7.70 34.44
#